data_AF-A0A2E5EQ97-F1
#
_entry.id   AF-A0A2E5EQ97-F1
#
_cell.length_a   1.000
_cell.length_b   1.000
_cell.length_c   1.000
_cell.angle_alpha   90.00
_cell.angle_beta   90.00
_cell.angle_gamma   90.00
#
_symmetry.space_group_name_H-M   'P 1'
#
loop_
_entity.id
_entity.type
_entity.pdbx_description
1 polymer ?
#
loop_
_entity_poly.entity_id
_entity_poly.type
_entity_poly.pdbx_seq_one_letter_code
_entity_poly.pdbx_strand_id
1 'polypeptide(L)'
;METTPRANPVQAGTGAQFPSTQLHNFLVSSVGELILRRVKELCIRIRDDHRFEVFIIGVIVAAGVLVGLETNSKIVEKHGGLIHVFDKIILGIFIFEIVIKMIAESPKPQNFFNNGWNVFDFTIVAVCLLPSSGAWVTVVRLARILRAVRLVTQIPKLQILVGALLKSLPSMGYVSLLMLLHFYVYAVMGTFLFRGNDPGHFGSLGMSMVSLFRAVTLEDWTDLMYTAYYGSHLYAAQGPTPVGPNPEAFGWWGILFFSSFVIIGAMVMINLFVGVMVTSLSEAQAEAIKRKLDIDEVEEREAKLEEAVRSLESQFQELKKLIEERKAT
;
A
#
# COMPACT_ATOMS: atom_id res chain seq x y z
N MET A 1 77.39 56.67 -7.63
CA MET A 1 77.78 56.24 -8.98
C MET A 1 77.56 54.73 -9.03
N GLU A 2 76.32 54.29 -9.22
CA GLU A 2 75.75 53.96 -10.54
C GLU A 2 76.63 52.96 -11.30
N THR A 3 76.12 51.74 -11.46
CA THR A 3 75.90 51.17 -12.81
C THR A 3 74.80 50.11 -12.74
N THR A 4 73.89 50.25 -13.70
CA THR A 4 72.61 49.56 -13.96
C THR A 4 72.74 48.07 -14.29
N PRO A 5 71.72 47.24 -14.00
CA PRO A 5 71.50 46.00 -14.74
C PRO A 5 70.54 46.22 -15.91
N ARG A 6 70.94 45.73 -17.09
CA ARG A 6 70.17 45.72 -18.34
C ARG A 6 68.92 44.83 -18.25
N ALA A 7 67.85 45.31 -18.88
CA ALA A 7 66.63 44.59 -19.17
C ALA A 7 66.88 43.36 -20.07
N ASN A 8 66.22 42.25 -19.76
CA ASN A 8 66.07 41.10 -20.65
C ASN A 8 64.64 41.09 -21.24
N PRO A 9 64.47 40.73 -22.52
CA PRO A 9 63.21 40.95 -23.25
C PRO A 9 62.14 39.93 -22.87
N VAL A 10 60.90 40.41 -22.86
CA VAL A 10 59.67 39.61 -22.75
C VAL A 10 59.65 38.59 -23.89
N GLN A 11 59.80 37.30 -23.55
CA GLN A 11 59.45 36.22 -24.46
C GLN A 11 57.92 36.10 -24.50
N ALA A 12 57.35 36.40 -25.66
CA ALA A 12 55.97 36.10 -26.00
C ALA A 12 55.78 34.58 -26.03
N GLY A 13 55.36 34.01 -24.90
CA GLY A 13 54.91 32.63 -24.79
C GLY A 13 53.49 32.49 -25.33
N THR A 14 53.41 32.11 -26.61
CA THR A 14 52.48 31.14 -27.20
C THR A 14 51.09 31.00 -26.57
N GLY A 15 50.07 31.34 -27.36
CA GLY A 15 48.66 31.11 -27.05
C GLY A 15 48.39 29.68 -26.56
N ALA A 16 47.68 29.60 -25.45
CA ALA A 16 47.13 28.36 -24.91
C ALA A 16 46.16 27.76 -25.95
N GLN A 17 46.67 26.85 -26.77
CA GLN A 17 45.83 25.92 -27.52
C GLN A 17 45.14 25.01 -26.51
N PHE A 18 43.92 25.39 -26.10
CA PHE A 18 42.99 24.46 -25.48
C PHE A 18 42.76 23.32 -26.48
N PRO A 19 43.04 22.05 -26.13
CA PRO A 19 42.78 20.93 -27.01
C PRO A 19 41.28 20.92 -27.28
N SER A 20 40.87 21.07 -28.54
CA SER A 20 39.46 21.14 -28.96
C SER A 20 38.60 19.99 -28.41
N THR A 21 39.22 18.84 -28.16
CA THR A 21 38.63 17.64 -27.55
C THR A 21 38.22 17.84 -26.08
N GLN A 22 38.96 18.60 -25.28
CA GLN A 22 38.60 18.86 -23.87
C GLN A 22 37.48 19.90 -23.75
N LEU A 23 37.49 20.92 -24.61
CA LEU A 23 36.41 21.90 -24.67
C LEU A 23 35.11 21.24 -25.16
N HIS A 24 35.20 20.34 -26.14
CA HIS A 24 34.07 19.54 -26.61
C HIS A 24 33.50 18.64 -25.51
N ASN A 25 34.32 17.90 -24.77
CA ASN A 25 33.85 17.04 -23.67
C ASN A 25 33.25 17.83 -22.50
N PHE A 26 33.81 19.00 -22.17
CA PHE A 26 33.26 19.89 -21.14
C PHE A 26 31.94 20.55 -21.56
N LEU A 27 31.83 20.98 -22.82
CA LEU A 27 30.59 21.53 -23.37
C LEU A 27 29.50 20.46 -23.51
N VAL A 28 29.84 19.24 -23.93
CA VAL A 28 28.89 18.12 -24.01
C VAL A 28 28.42 17.70 -22.61
N SER A 29 29.28 17.69 -21.60
CA SER A 29 28.86 17.40 -20.22
C SER A 29 27.99 18.53 -19.64
N SER A 30 28.34 19.80 -19.90
CA SER A 30 27.59 20.96 -19.42
C SER A 30 26.22 21.10 -20.08
N VAL A 31 26.13 20.88 -21.40
CA VAL A 31 24.87 20.85 -22.15
C VAL A 31 24.03 19.64 -21.75
N GLY A 32 24.65 18.47 -21.55
CA GLY A 32 23.99 17.27 -21.05
C GLY A 32 23.36 17.47 -19.67
N GLU A 33 24.09 18.08 -18.73
CA GLU A 33 23.55 18.42 -17.41
C GLU A 33 22.41 19.44 -17.47
N LEU A 34 22.52 20.45 -18.34
CA LEU A 34 21.47 21.46 -18.52
C LEU A 34 20.18 20.84 -19.09
N ILE A 35 20.32 19.94 -20.07
CA ILE A 35 19.20 19.20 -20.66
C ILE A 35 18.57 18.30 -19.59
N LEU A 36 19.36 17.56 -18.83
CA LEU A 36 18.86 16.69 -17.75
C LEU A 36 18.10 17.48 -16.68
N ARG A 37 18.59 18.66 -16.29
CA ARG A 37 17.89 19.56 -15.34
C ARG A 37 16.55 20.03 -15.91
N ARG A 38 16.51 20.47 -17.17
CA ARG A 38 15.25 20.89 -17.82
C ARG A 38 14.26 19.75 -17.97
N VAL A 39 14.72 18.56 -18.36
CA VAL A 39 13.89 17.37 -18.48
C VAL A 39 13.32 16.97 -17.12
N LYS A 40 14.13 17.02 -16.06
CA LYS A 40 13.67 16.78 -14.69
C LYS A 40 12.60 17.79 -14.26
N GLU A 41 12.85 19.09 -14.45
CA GLU A 41 11.88 20.13 -14.11
C GLU A 41 10.56 19.97 -14.86
N LEU A 42 10.62 19.59 -16.15
CA LEU A 42 9.42 19.28 -16.94
C LEU A 42 8.68 18.06 -16.37
N CYS A 43 9.40 16.99 -16.03
CA CYS A 43 8.80 15.79 -15.45
C CYS A 43 8.14 16.06 -14.09
N ILE A 44 8.75 16.90 -13.25
CA ILE A 44 8.17 17.35 -11.98
C ILE A 44 6.87 18.12 -12.24
N ARG A 45 6.90 19.08 -13.18
CA ARG A 45 5.70 19.85 -13.54
C ARG A 45 4.57 18.97 -14.08
N ILE A 46 4.88 17.97 -14.91
CA ILE A 46 3.88 17.04 -15.45
C ILE A 46 3.34 16.14 -14.33
N ARG A 47 4.22 15.59 -13.48
CA ARG A 47 3.84 14.72 -12.36
C ARG A 47 2.89 15.42 -11.39
N ASP A 48 3.17 16.69 -11.07
CA ASP A 48 2.44 17.47 -10.07
C ASP A 48 1.22 18.20 -10.66
N ASP A 49 0.96 18.06 -11.96
CA ASP A 49 -0.21 18.66 -12.63
C ASP A 49 -1.49 17.85 -12.36
N HIS A 50 -2.51 18.51 -11.81
CA HIS A 50 -3.80 17.89 -11.51
C HIS A 50 -4.49 17.32 -12.76
N ARG A 51 -4.29 17.93 -13.93
CA ARG A 51 -4.87 17.40 -15.18
C ARG A 51 -4.23 16.07 -15.58
N PHE A 52 -2.93 15.92 -15.36
CA PHE A 52 -2.23 14.68 -15.60
C PHE A 52 -2.71 13.58 -14.64
N GLU A 53 -2.87 13.89 -13.35
CA GLU A 53 -3.45 12.98 -12.36
C GLU A 53 -4.85 12.49 -12.77
N VAL A 54 -5.77 13.41 -13.07
CA VAL A 54 -7.15 13.08 -13.51
C VAL A 54 -7.14 12.27 -14.81
N PHE A 55 -6.24 12.59 -15.74
CA PHE A 55 -6.07 11.82 -16.96
C PHE A 55 -5.64 10.37 -16.67
N ILE A 56 -4.64 10.15 -15.83
CA ILE A 56 -4.19 8.80 -15.43
C ILE A 56 -5.32 8.03 -14.74
N ILE A 57 -6.07 8.67 -13.84
CA ILE A 57 -7.26 8.06 -13.22
C ILE A 57 -8.28 7.65 -14.29
N GLY A 58 -8.56 8.51 -15.27
CA GLY A 58 -9.45 8.19 -16.39
C GLY A 58 -8.98 6.98 -17.20
N VAL A 59 -7.67 6.88 -17.46
CA VAL A 59 -7.06 5.73 -18.15
C VAL A 59 -7.20 4.45 -17.32
N ILE A 60 -7.03 4.51 -16.00
CA ILE A 60 -7.24 3.35 -15.10
C ILE A 60 -8.69 2.88 -15.13
N VAL A 61 -9.65 3.81 -15.06
CA VAL A 61 -11.07 3.47 -15.14
C VAL A 61 -11.41 2.84 -16.50
N ALA A 62 -10.92 3.43 -17.60
CA ALA A 62 -11.08 2.86 -18.94
C ALA A 62 -10.47 1.45 -19.05
N ALA A 63 -9.30 1.24 -18.44
CA ALA A 63 -8.66 -0.07 -18.38
C ALA A 63 -9.48 -1.09 -17.58
N GLY A 64 -10.11 -0.67 -16.48
CA GLY A 64 -11.04 -1.51 -15.71
C GLY A 64 -12.28 -1.90 -16.52
N VAL A 65 -12.88 -0.93 -17.24
CA VAL A 65 -14.02 -1.20 -18.14
C VAL A 65 -13.62 -2.17 -19.25
N LEU A 66 -12.43 -1.99 -19.85
CA LEU A 66 -11.94 -2.86 -20.91
C LEU A 66 -11.79 -4.32 -20.45
N VAL A 67 -11.27 -4.55 -19.24
CA VAL A 67 -11.20 -5.87 -18.60
C VAL A 67 -12.61 -6.46 -18.38
N GLY A 68 -13.57 -5.64 -17.98
CA GLY A 68 -14.98 -6.06 -17.88
C GLY A 68 -15.55 -6.49 -19.23
N LEU A 69 -15.23 -5.77 -20.31
CA LEU A 69 -15.65 -6.14 -21.68
C LEU A 69 -14.97 -7.43 -22.17
N GLU A 70 -13.71 -7.66 -21.80
CA GLU A 70 -12.98 -8.92 -22.09
C GLU A 70 -13.61 -10.14 -21.44
N THR A 71 -14.40 -9.96 -20.37
CA THR A 71 -15.07 -11.08 -19.69
C THR A 71 -16.18 -11.70 -20.55
N ASN A 72 -16.71 -10.97 -21.54
CA ASN A 72 -17.74 -11.47 -22.44
C ASN A 72 -17.16 -12.07 -23.71
N SER A 73 -17.27 -13.40 -23.85
CA SER A 73 -16.73 -14.18 -24.98
C SER A 73 -17.21 -13.66 -26.35
N LYS A 74 -18.47 -13.23 -26.45
CA LYS A 74 -19.07 -12.73 -27.71
C LYS A 74 -18.46 -11.40 -28.17
N ILE A 75 -18.05 -10.56 -27.21
CA ILE A 75 -17.42 -9.27 -27.50
C ILE A 75 -15.98 -9.49 -27.95
N VAL A 76 -15.26 -10.40 -27.29
CA VAL A 76 -13.88 -10.75 -27.63
C VAL A 76 -13.79 -11.40 -29.01
N GLU A 77 -14.71 -12.28 -29.39
CA GLU A 77 -14.74 -12.87 -30.72
C GLU A 77 -14.94 -11.83 -31.84
N LYS A 78 -15.76 -10.81 -31.59
CA LYS A 78 -16.07 -9.77 -32.60
C LYS A 78 -15.07 -8.62 -32.63
N HIS A 79 -14.51 -8.23 -31.48
CA HIS A 79 -13.69 -7.02 -31.33
C HIS A 79 -12.34 -7.27 -30.62
N GLY A 80 -11.92 -8.51 -30.43
CA GLY A 80 -10.71 -8.86 -29.66
C GLY A 80 -9.44 -8.16 -30.18
N GLY A 81 -9.30 -7.99 -31.50
CA GLY A 81 -8.18 -7.24 -32.08
C GLY A 81 -8.12 -5.79 -31.63
N LEU A 82 -9.27 -5.10 -31.59
CA LEU A 82 -9.37 -3.71 -31.15
C LEU A 82 -9.10 -3.59 -29.64
N ILE A 83 -9.64 -4.52 -28.86
CA ILE A 83 -9.40 -4.60 -27.41
C ILE A 83 -7.91 -4.76 -27.11
N HIS A 84 -7.22 -5.66 -27.82
CA HIS A 84 -5.77 -5.84 -27.66
C HIS A 84 -4.96 -4.60 -28.00
N VAL A 85 -5.40 -3.80 -28.97
CA VAL A 85 -4.75 -2.51 -29.30
C VAL A 85 -4.93 -1.53 -28.15
N PHE A 86 -6.14 -1.37 -27.62
CA PHE A 86 -6.38 -0.50 -26.46
C PHE A 86 -5.59 -0.95 -25.24
N ASP A 87 -5.50 -2.25 -24.97
CA ASP A 87 -4.74 -2.80 -23.86
C ASP A 87 -3.25 -2.43 -23.95
N LYS A 88 -2.66 -2.49 -25.15
CA LYS A 88 -1.27 -2.07 -25.40
C LYS A 88 -1.08 -0.57 -25.25
N ILE A 89 -2.03 0.24 -25.70
CA ILE A 89 -1.98 1.71 -25.56
C ILE A 89 -2.01 2.08 -24.08
N ILE A 90 -2.94 1.51 -23.32
CA ILE A 90 -3.07 1.73 -21.87
C ILE A 90 -1.79 1.34 -21.14
N LEU A 91 -1.23 0.17 -21.47
CA LEU A 91 0.04 -0.28 -20.89
C LEU A 91 1.18 0.69 -21.23
N GLY A 92 1.24 1.19 -22.47
CA GLY A 92 2.20 2.20 -22.89
C GLY A 92 2.09 3.50 -22.08
N ILE A 93 0.87 3.98 -21.83
CA ILE A 93 0.61 5.15 -20.99
C ILE A 93 1.12 4.92 -19.55
N PHE A 94 0.89 3.74 -18.98
CA PHE A 94 1.37 3.42 -17.63
C PHE A 94 2.89 3.29 -17.53
N ILE A 95 3.55 2.74 -18.54
CA ILE A 95 5.02 2.72 -18.61
C ILE A 95 5.54 4.15 -18.66
N PHE A 96 4.93 4.99 -19.49
CA PHE A 96 5.31 6.39 -19.63
C PHE A 96 5.13 7.18 -18.32
N GLU A 97 4.02 6.97 -17.61
CA GLU A 97 3.76 7.53 -16.29
C GLU A 97 4.86 7.17 -15.28
N ILE A 98 5.25 5.89 -15.21
CA ILE A 98 6.32 5.42 -14.32
C ILE A 98 7.66 6.06 -14.68
N VAL A 99 7.98 6.15 -15.98
CA VAL A 99 9.21 6.78 -16.45
C VAL A 99 9.26 8.26 -16.05
N ILE A 100 8.16 9.01 -16.19
CA ILE A 100 8.07 10.40 -15.72
C ILE A 100 8.33 10.47 -14.21
N LYS A 101 7.63 9.64 -13.42
CA LYS A 101 7.78 9.61 -11.95
C LYS A 101 9.22 9.28 -11.53
N MET A 102 9.87 8.34 -12.22
CA MET A 102 11.25 7.95 -11.95
C MET A 102 12.26 9.06 -12.30
N ILE A 103 12.07 9.76 -13.42
CA ILE A 103 12.91 10.90 -13.82
C ILE A 103 12.74 12.09 -12.87
N ALA A 104 11.52 12.33 -12.38
CA ALA A 104 11.24 13.40 -11.41
C ALA A 104 12.04 13.24 -10.10
N GLU A 105 12.32 11.99 -9.67
CA GLU A 105 13.12 11.66 -8.48
C GLU A 105 14.65 11.65 -8.73
N SER A 106 15.11 11.94 -9.95
CA SER A 106 16.54 12.06 -10.29
C SER A 106 17.22 13.19 -9.48
N PRO A 107 18.47 13.06 -9.00
CA PRO A 107 19.49 12.05 -9.35
C PRO A 107 19.49 10.78 -8.49
N LYS A 108 18.60 10.64 -7.52
CA LYS A 108 18.50 9.45 -6.66
C LYS A 108 17.22 8.68 -6.98
N PRO A 109 17.17 7.90 -8.08
CA PRO A 109 15.99 7.10 -8.44
C PRO A 109 15.64 6.06 -7.36
N GLN A 110 16.54 5.77 -6.42
CA GLN A 110 16.25 4.99 -5.22
C GLN A 110 15.10 5.58 -4.39
N ASN A 111 14.91 6.91 -4.41
CA ASN A 111 13.78 7.56 -3.74
C ASN A 111 12.42 7.09 -4.29
N PHE A 112 12.34 6.76 -5.58
CA PHE A 112 11.14 6.18 -6.17
C PHE A 112 10.78 4.85 -5.49
N PHE A 113 11.78 4.01 -5.23
CA PHE A 113 11.61 2.70 -4.60
C PHE A 113 11.43 2.77 -3.07
N ASN A 114 11.69 3.92 -2.44
CA ASN A 114 11.38 4.13 -1.02
C ASN A 114 9.90 4.44 -0.76
N ASN A 115 9.13 4.77 -1.80
CA ASN A 115 7.69 4.99 -1.68
C ASN A 115 6.93 3.69 -2.03
N GLY A 116 6.26 3.10 -1.04
CA GLY A 116 5.51 1.85 -1.20
C GLY A 116 4.45 1.87 -2.31
N TRP A 117 3.81 3.02 -2.56
CA TRP A 117 2.80 3.16 -3.62
C TRP A 117 3.43 3.19 -5.02
N ASN A 118 4.60 3.79 -5.17
CA ASN A 118 5.36 3.77 -6.41
C ASN A 118 5.88 2.37 -6.73
N VAL A 119 6.37 1.64 -5.73
CA VAL A 119 6.78 0.23 -5.87
C VAL A 119 5.61 -0.66 -6.27
N PHE A 120 4.44 -0.44 -5.68
CA PHE A 120 3.23 -1.18 -6.02
C PHE A 120 2.81 -0.95 -7.48
N ASP A 121 2.75 0.31 -7.91
CA ASP A 121 2.45 0.67 -9.31
C ASP A 121 3.45 0.07 -10.29
N PHE A 122 4.75 0.15 -9.96
CA PHE A 122 5.81 -0.46 -10.75
C PHE A 122 5.63 -1.98 -10.86
N THR A 123 5.29 -2.64 -9.74
CA THR A 123 5.07 -4.09 -9.72
C THR A 123 3.90 -4.49 -10.61
N ILE A 124 2.79 -3.75 -10.57
CA ILE A 124 1.62 -4.05 -11.43
C ILE A 124 2.00 -3.92 -12.92
N VAL A 125 2.70 -2.85 -13.30
CA VAL A 125 3.11 -2.65 -14.70
C VAL A 125 4.13 -3.70 -15.12
N ALA A 126 5.08 -4.07 -14.25
CA ALA A 126 6.04 -5.14 -14.51
C ALA A 126 5.35 -6.50 -14.74
N VAL A 127 4.34 -6.83 -13.95
CA VAL A 127 3.54 -8.06 -14.15
C VAL A 127 2.77 -8.01 -15.48
N CYS A 128 2.27 -6.84 -15.88
CA CYS A 128 1.58 -6.67 -17.17
C CYS A 128 2.52 -6.80 -18.39
N LEU A 129 3.82 -6.56 -18.21
CA LEU A 129 4.85 -6.76 -19.24
C LEU A 129 5.25 -8.23 -19.43
N LEU A 130 4.93 -9.11 -18.48
CA LEU A 130 5.26 -10.52 -18.59
C LEU A 130 4.55 -11.15 -19.81
N PRO A 131 5.26 -11.99 -20.58
CA PRO A 131 4.71 -12.57 -21.79
C PRO A 131 3.52 -13.45 -21.43
N SER A 132 2.40 -13.24 -22.14
CA SER A 132 1.20 -14.06 -22.03
C SER A 132 1.31 -15.37 -22.82
N SER A 133 2.45 -16.05 -22.70
CA SER A 133 2.71 -17.38 -23.26
C SER A 133 3.32 -18.31 -22.19
N GLY A 134 2.95 -19.59 -22.18
CA GLY A 134 3.47 -20.59 -21.24
C GLY A 134 2.50 -21.02 -20.13
N ALA A 135 3.00 -21.73 -19.12
CA ALA A 135 2.19 -22.35 -18.06
C ALA A 135 1.42 -21.34 -17.18
N TRP A 136 1.92 -20.10 -17.08
CA TRP A 136 1.36 -19.07 -16.18
C TRP A 136 0.44 -18.06 -16.88
N VAL A 137 0.02 -18.34 -18.13
CA VAL A 137 -0.81 -17.43 -18.93
C VAL A 137 -2.08 -17.00 -18.20
N THR A 138 -2.78 -17.94 -17.58
CA THR A 138 -4.01 -17.65 -16.84
C THR A 138 -3.73 -16.72 -15.66
N VAL A 139 -2.63 -16.94 -14.93
CA VAL A 139 -2.25 -16.09 -13.79
C VAL A 139 -1.87 -14.70 -14.25
N VAL A 140 -1.05 -14.56 -15.30
CA VAL A 140 -0.70 -13.24 -15.86
C VAL A 140 -1.94 -12.51 -16.38
N ARG A 141 -2.87 -13.22 -17.03
CA ARG A 141 -4.16 -12.64 -17.47
C ARG A 141 -4.99 -12.13 -16.29
N LEU A 142 -5.14 -12.93 -15.22
CA LEU A 142 -5.86 -12.53 -14.01
C LEU A 142 -5.14 -11.38 -13.28
N ALA A 143 -3.81 -11.37 -13.25
CA ALA A 143 -3.03 -10.31 -12.64
C ALA A 143 -3.21 -8.96 -13.34
N ARG A 144 -3.62 -8.94 -14.63
CA ARG A 144 -3.98 -7.68 -15.29
C ARG A 144 -5.22 -7.03 -14.66
N ILE A 145 -6.08 -7.75 -13.94
CA ILE A 145 -7.20 -7.18 -13.19
C ILE A 145 -6.67 -6.27 -12.05
N LEU A 146 -5.47 -6.55 -11.54
CA LEU A 146 -4.81 -5.73 -10.51
C LEU A 146 -4.61 -4.28 -10.95
N ARG A 147 -4.61 -3.99 -12.27
CA ARG A 147 -4.58 -2.62 -12.78
C ARG A 147 -5.71 -1.75 -12.21
N ALA A 148 -6.87 -2.33 -11.93
CA ALA A 148 -7.99 -1.62 -11.30
C ALA A 148 -7.67 -1.22 -9.85
N VAL A 149 -6.84 -2.00 -9.15
CA VAL A 149 -6.38 -1.69 -7.78
C VAL A 149 -5.47 -0.47 -7.77
N ARG A 150 -4.82 -0.11 -8.89
CA ARG A 150 -4.08 1.16 -9.01
C ARG A 150 -4.94 2.39 -8.77
N LEU A 151 -6.27 2.28 -8.87
CA LEU A 151 -7.15 3.39 -8.47
C LEU A 151 -6.93 3.80 -6.99
N VAL A 152 -6.62 2.82 -6.13
CA VAL A 152 -6.26 3.08 -4.73
C VAL A 152 -4.96 3.88 -4.63
N THR A 153 -3.98 3.61 -5.49
CA THR A 153 -2.68 4.30 -5.46
C THR A 153 -2.73 5.69 -6.07
N GLN A 154 -3.74 6.01 -6.88
CA GLN A 154 -3.89 7.34 -7.46
C GLN A 154 -4.83 8.25 -6.65
N ILE A 155 -5.64 7.71 -5.74
CA ILE A 155 -6.55 8.50 -4.91
C ILE A 155 -6.01 8.56 -3.47
N PRO A 156 -5.44 9.70 -3.03
CA PRO A 156 -4.84 9.82 -1.69
C PRO A 156 -5.80 9.46 -0.55
N LYS A 157 -7.09 9.78 -0.70
CA LYS A 157 -8.13 9.38 0.28
C LYS A 157 -8.26 7.86 0.43
N LEU A 158 -8.14 7.10 -0.66
CA LEU A 158 -8.16 5.65 -0.62
C LEU A 158 -6.85 5.10 -0.03
N GLN A 159 -5.70 5.71 -0.34
CA GLN A 159 -4.43 5.35 0.28
C GLN A 159 -4.47 5.50 1.81
N ILE A 160 -5.06 6.59 2.32
CA ILE A 160 -5.22 6.82 3.75
C ILE A 160 -6.11 5.74 4.36
N LEU A 161 -7.24 5.42 3.71
CA LEU A 161 -8.16 4.38 4.19
C LEU A 161 -7.48 3.00 4.24
N VAL A 162 -6.83 2.59 3.16
CA VAL A 162 -6.12 1.30 3.09
C VAL A 162 -4.94 1.28 4.05
N GLY A 163 -4.19 2.37 4.17
CA GLY A 163 -3.10 2.52 5.12
C GLY A 163 -3.57 2.39 6.58
N ALA A 164 -4.71 3.01 6.93
CA ALA A 164 -5.32 2.87 8.25
C ALA A 164 -5.75 1.42 8.53
N LEU A 165 -6.35 0.74 7.55
CA LEU A 165 -6.72 -0.68 7.66
C LEU A 165 -5.50 -1.58 7.82
N LEU A 166 -4.43 -1.37 7.05
CA LEU A 166 -3.21 -2.18 7.16
C LEU A 166 -2.46 -1.90 8.47
N LYS A 167 -2.52 -0.67 8.98
CA LYS A 167 -1.90 -0.28 10.26
C LYS A 167 -2.62 -0.89 11.47
N SER A 168 -3.91 -1.23 11.33
CA SER A 168 -4.67 -1.89 12.41
C SER A 168 -4.48 -3.42 12.44
N LEU A 169 -3.96 -4.05 11.38
CA LEU A 169 -3.73 -5.51 11.38
C LEU A 169 -2.70 -5.98 12.44
N PRO A 170 -1.53 -5.33 12.62
CA PRO A 170 -0.51 -5.80 13.55
C PRO A 170 -0.92 -5.78 15.02
N SER A 171 -1.82 -4.86 15.43
CA SER A 171 -2.29 -4.76 16.82
C SER A 171 -3.01 -6.02 17.30
N MET A 172 -3.37 -6.90 16.36
CA MET A 172 -4.11 -8.13 16.59
C MET A 172 -3.29 -9.42 16.42
N GLY A 173 -1.98 -9.30 16.21
CA GLY A 173 -1.13 -10.42 15.83
C GLY A 173 -1.25 -11.61 16.80
N TYR A 174 -1.26 -11.35 18.11
CA TYR A 174 -1.37 -12.39 19.13
C TYR A 174 -2.73 -13.11 19.14
N VAL A 175 -3.83 -12.37 18.98
CA VAL A 175 -5.18 -12.97 18.92
C VAL A 175 -5.33 -13.78 17.64
N SER A 176 -4.80 -13.26 16.53
CA SER A 176 -4.79 -13.98 15.24
C SER A 176 -3.95 -15.25 15.32
N LEU A 177 -2.79 -15.21 15.98
CA LEU A 177 -1.96 -16.38 16.24
C LEU A 177 -2.67 -17.42 17.10
N LEU A 178 -3.36 -16.98 18.16
CA LEU A 178 -4.18 -17.86 19.00
C LEU A 178 -5.29 -18.53 18.18
N MET A 179 -5.94 -17.78 17.29
CA MET A 179 -6.97 -18.31 16.39
C MET A 179 -6.40 -19.34 15.42
N LEU A 180 -5.24 -19.07 14.81
CA LEU A 180 -4.55 -20.03 13.93
C LEU A 180 -4.12 -21.30 14.66
N LEU A 181 -3.65 -21.20 15.90
CA LEU A 181 -3.32 -22.35 16.73
C LEU A 181 -4.57 -23.18 17.06
N HIS A 182 -5.66 -22.52 17.44
CA HIS A 182 -6.95 -23.15 17.68
C HIS A 182 -7.42 -23.94 16.45
N PHE A 183 -7.36 -23.30 15.27
CA PHE A 183 -7.66 -23.93 13.99
C PHE A 183 -6.80 -25.15 13.72
N TYR A 184 -5.48 -25.00 13.88
CA TYR A 184 -4.53 -26.06 13.59
C TYR A 184 -4.77 -27.30 14.47
N VAL A 185 -4.98 -27.12 15.78
CA VAL A 185 -5.23 -28.21 16.71
C VAL A 185 -6.51 -28.97 16.31
N TYR A 186 -7.62 -28.25 16.08
CA TYR A 186 -8.87 -28.86 15.67
C TYR A 186 -8.78 -29.50 14.27
N ALA A 187 -8.04 -28.91 13.34
CA ALA A 187 -7.86 -29.46 12.00
C ALA A 187 -7.10 -30.78 12.03
N VAL A 188 -6.04 -30.87 12.83
CA VAL A 188 -5.29 -32.13 13.04
C VAL A 188 -6.21 -33.18 13.66
N MET A 189 -6.91 -32.84 14.75
CA MET A 189 -7.85 -33.76 15.40
C MET A 189 -8.96 -34.22 14.43
N GLY A 190 -9.61 -33.30 13.74
CA GLY A 190 -10.69 -33.59 12.79
C GLY A 190 -10.22 -34.44 11.61
N THR A 191 -9.01 -34.22 11.12
CA THR A 191 -8.41 -35.08 10.06
C THR A 191 -8.26 -36.52 10.54
N PHE A 192 -7.81 -36.74 11.79
CA PHE A 192 -7.66 -38.08 12.33
C PHE A 192 -9.01 -38.75 12.63
N LEU A 193 -9.96 -38.00 13.17
CA LEU A 193 -11.25 -38.53 13.61
C LEU A 193 -12.24 -38.71 12.46
N PHE A 194 -12.37 -37.74 11.56
CA PHE A 194 -13.50 -37.66 10.63
C PHE A 194 -13.17 -37.98 9.18
N ARG A 195 -11.90 -38.22 8.82
CA ARG A 195 -11.54 -38.54 7.42
C ARG A 195 -12.26 -39.77 6.83
N GLY A 196 -12.69 -40.70 7.67
CA GLY A 196 -13.42 -41.90 7.26
C GLY A 196 -14.89 -41.62 6.95
N ASN A 197 -15.48 -40.64 7.64
CA ASN A 197 -16.88 -40.23 7.51
C ASN A 197 -17.07 -39.18 6.43
N ASP A 198 -16.11 -38.26 6.33
CA ASP A 198 -16.14 -37.12 5.43
C ASP A 198 -14.74 -36.82 4.85
N PRO A 199 -14.29 -37.61 3.86
CA PRO A 199 -13.02 -37.36 3.17
C PRO A 199 -12.98 -36.02 2.44
N GLY A 200 -14.14 -35.45 2.06
CA GLY A 200 -14.24 -34.18 1.35
C GLY A 200 -13.79 -33.01 2.23
N HIS A 201 -14.28 -32.98 3.46
CA HIS A 201 -13.94 -31.93 4.42
C HIS A 201 -12.69 -32.25 5.26
N PHE A 202 -12.48 -33.52 5.63
CA PHE A 202 -11.43 -33.91 6.58
C PHE A 202 -10.37 -34.87 6.00
N GLY A 203 -10.33 -35.07 4.68
CA GLY A 203 -9.39 -36.03 4.06
C GLY A 203 -7.91 -35.63 4.12
N SER A 204 -7.62 -34.33 4.27
CA SER A 204 -6.26 -33.79 4.46
C SER A 204 -6.30 -32.59 5.39
N LEU A 205 -5.15 -32.27 6.00
CA LEU A 205 -5.05 -31.15 6.94
C LEU A 205 -5.52 -29.82 6.31
N GLY A 206 -5.18 -29.56 5.05
CA GLY A 206 -5.59 -28.33 4.36
C GLY A 206 -7.11 -28.24 4.17
N MET A 207 -7.76 -29.34 3.79
CA MET A 207 -9.22 -29.39 3.67
C MET A 207 -9.89 -29.22 5.04
N SER A 208 -9.34 -29.84 6.09
CA SER A 208 -9.85 -29.68 7.45
C SER A 208 -9.78 -28.23 7.92
N MET A 209 -8.69 -27.53 7.61
CA MET A 209 -8.54 -26.10 7.92
C MET A 209 -9.60 -25.24 7.19
N VAL A 210 -9.88 -25.52 5.91
CA VAL A 210 -10.91 -24.81 5.14
C VAL A 210 -12.32 -25.10 5.67
N SER A 211 -12.61 -26.35 6.02
CA SER A 211 -13.89 -26.77 6.58
C SER A 211 -14.15 -26.14 7.94
N LEU A 212 -13.13 -26.06 8.78
CA LEU A 212 -13.21 -25.37 10.07
C LEU A 212 -13.27 -23.84 9.92
N PHE A 213 -12.65 -23.27 8.89
CA PHE A 213 -12.85 -21.85 8.55
C PHE A 213 -14.31 -21.55 8.23
N ARG A 214 -14.95 -22.39 7.40
CA ARG A 214 -16.38 -22.34 7.13
C ARG A 214 -17.20 -22.42 8.42
N ALA A 215 -16.90 -23.42 9.25
CA ALA A 215 -17.61 -23.65 10.50
C ALA A 215 -17.51 -22.47 11.49
N VAL A 216 -16.36 -21.80 11.59
CA VAL A 216 -16.20 -20.64 12.50
C VAL A 216 -16.99 -19.42 12.03
N THR A 217 -17.21 -19.30 10.72
CA THR A 217 -18.12 -18.28 10.16
C THR A 217 -19.60 -18.62 10.35
N LEU A 218 -19.88 -19.69 11.11
CA LEU A 218 -21.21 -20.22 11.43
C LEU A 218 -21.97 -20.75 10.22
N GLU A 219 -21.28 -20.99 9.11
CA GLU A 219 -21.83 -21.61 7.91
C GLU A 219 -21.60 -23.13 7.97
N ASP A 220 -22.68 -23.90 7.80
CA ASP A 220 -22.71 -25.37 7.66
C ASP A 220 -21.95 -26.17 8.74
N TRP A 221 -21.67 -25.56 9.89
CA TRP A 221 -21.01 -26.23 11.01
C TRP A 221 -21.87 -27.36 11.59
N THR A 222 -23.20 -27.23 11.53
CA THR A 222 -24.15 -28.26 11.96
C THR A 222 -24.12 -29.47 11.04
N ASP A 223 -23.89 -29.29 9.74
CA ASP A 223 -23.85 -30.41 8.78
C ASP A 223 -22.58 -31.22 8.96
N LEU A 224 -21.45 -30.54 9.23
CA LEU A 224 -20.21 -31.20 9.65
C LEU A 224 -20.41 -31.96 10.98
N MET A 225 -21.11 -31.35 11.93
CA MET A 225 -21.44 -31.95 13.22
C MET A 225 -22.32 -33.19 13.07
N TYR A 226 -23.39 -33.12 12.27
CA TYR A 226 -24.29 -34.25 12.03
C TYR A 226 -23.60 -35.38 11.27
N THR A 227 -22.76 -35.04 10.30
CA THR A 227 -21.94 -36.03 9.58
C THR A 227 -21.01 -36.77 10.54
N ALA A 228 -20.39 -36.07 11.49
CA ALA A 228 -19.59 -36.70 12.55
C ALA A 228 -20.44 -37.51 13.55
N TYR A 229 -21.62 -37.01 13.92
CA TYR A 229 -22.53 -37.68 14.84
C TYR A 229 -23.02 -39.02 14.28
N TYR A 230 -23.49 -39.02 13.03
CA TYR A 230 -24.05 -40.20 12.36
C TYR A 230 -23.01 -41.07 11.63
N GLY A 231 -21.79 -40.56 11.45
CA GLY A 231 -20.73 -41.26 10.71
C GLY A 231 -20.95 -41.29 9.19
N SER A 232 -21.77 -40.39 8.66
CA SER A 232 -22.18 -40.41 7.26
C SER A 232 -22.65 -39.05 6.77
N HIS A 233 -22.19 -38.65 5.59
CA HIS A 233 -22.61 -37.42 4.92
C HIS A 233 -24.01 -37.54 4.27
N LEU A 234 -24.57 -38.75 4.18
CA LEU A 234 -25.88 -39.02 3.58
C LEU A 234 -27.01 -39.09 4.62
N TYR A 235 -26.74 -38.73 5.88
CA TYR A 235 -27.69 -38.87 6.99
C TYR A 235 -29.05 -38.20 6.73
N ALA A 236 -29.06 -37.07 6.01
CA ALA A 236 -30.29 -36.34 5.68
C ALA A 236 -31.19 -37.07 4.68
N ALA A 237 -30.61 -37.88 3.78
CA ALA A 237 -31.35 -38.57 2.72
C ALA A 237 -31.62 -40.06 3.03
N GLN A 238 -30.73 -40.71 3.78
CA GLN A 238 -30.76 -42.16 4.01
C GLN A 238 -30.83 -42.56 5.50
N GLY A 239 -30.99 -41.58 6.40
CA GLY A 239 -30.96 -41.81 7.85
C GLY A 239 -29.55 -42.13 8.37
N PRO A 240 -29.40 -42.52 9.65
CA PRO A 240 -28.11 -42.70 10.33
C PRO A 240 -27.39 -43.98 9.90
N THR A 241 -27.16 -44.15 8.61
CA THR A 241 -26.44 -45.28 8.03
C THR A 241 -24.99 -44.86 7.81
N PRO A 242 -23.99 -45.53 8.41
CA PRO A 242 -22.58 -45.25 8.15
C PRO A 242 -22.26 -45.48 6.66
N VAL A 243 -21.77 -44.46 5.95
CA VAL A 243 -21.41 -44.56 4.52
C VAL A 243 -20.03 -43.96 4.27
N GLY A 244 -19.09 -44.78 3.80
CA GLY A 244 -17.70 -44.38 3.55
C GLY A 244 -16.75 -45.58 3.54
N PRO A 245 -15.43 -45.37 3.34
CA PRO A 245 -14.44 -46.44 3.35
C PRO A 245 -14.21 -47.06 4.74
N ASN A 246 -14.37 -46.29 5.83
CA ASN A 246 -14.36 -46.74 7.23
C ASN A 246 -15.23 -45.79 8.09
N PRO A 247 -16.56 -45.85 7.98
CA PRO A 247 -17.43 -44.88 8.64
C PRO A 247 -17.65 -45.26 10.13
N GLU A 248 -17.45 -44.30 11.03
CA GLU A 248 -17.58 -44.44 12.48
C GLU A 248 -18.49 -43.35 13.04
N ALA A 249 -19.58 -43.72 13.72
CA ALA A 249 -20.48 -42.77 14.35
C ALA A 249 -19.92 -42.31 15.71
N PHE A 250 -19.56 -41.03 15.81
CA PHE A 250 -19.00 -40.47 17.05
C PHE A 250 -20.08 -40.05 18.07
N GLY A 251 -21.35 -39.98 17.65
CA GLY A 251 -22.46 -39.59 18.51
C GLY A 251 -22.18 -38.26 19.23
N TRP A 252 -22.40 -38.23 20.54
CA TRP A 252 -22.19 -37.04 21.37
C TRP A 252 -20.78 -36.44 21.28
N TRP A 253 -19.75 -37.23 20.98
CA TRP A 253 -18.39 -36.71 20.81
C TRP A 253 -18.27 -35.81 19.58
N GLY A 254 -18.99 -36.11 18.49
CA GLY A 254 -19.08 -35.24 17.32
C GLY A 254 -19.72 -33.89 17.66
N ILE A 255 -20.82 -33.91 18.43
CA ILE A 255 -21.49 -32.70 18.92
C ILE A 255 -20.52 -31.86 19.77
N LEU A 256 -19.83 -32.49 20.72
CA LEU A 256 -18.91 -31.79 21.60
C LEU A 256 -17.73 -31.17 20.84
N PHE A 257 -17.17 -31.90 19.87
CA PHE A 257 -16.08 -31.39 19.03
C PHE A 257 -16.49 -30.12 18.27
N PHE A 258 -17.57 -30.16 17.49
CA PHE A 258 -17.96 -29.01 16.66
C PHE A 258 -18.55 -27.87 17.49
N SER A 259 -19.34 -28.17 18.52
CA SER A 259 -19.90 -27.12 19.38
C SER A 259 -18.80 -26.38 20.16
N SER A 260 -17.81 -27.10 20.70
CA SER A 260 -16.69 -26.47 21.40
C SER A 260 -15.81 -25.65 20.45
N PHE A 261 -15.54 -26.15 19.24
CA PHE A 261 -14.85 -25.37 18.20
C PHE A 261 -15.58 -24.07 17.88
N VAL A 262 -16.89 -24.14 17.62
CA VAL A 262 -17.69 -22.97 17.23
C VAL A 262 -17.80 -21.98 18.39
N ILE A 263 -18.04 -22.43 19.62
CA ILE A 263 -18.16 -21.55 20.78
C ILE A 263 -16.83 -20.84 21.06
N ILE A 264 -15.72 -21.58 21.10
CA ILE A 264 -14.40 -21.00 21.36
C ILE A 264 -14.00 -20.08 20.21
N GLY A 265 -14.16 -20.52 18.96
CA GLY A 265 -13.85 -19.74 17.77
C GLY A 265 -14.67 -18.45 17.68
N ALA A 266 -15.98 -18.51 17.93
CA ALA A 266 -16.84 -17.32 17.96
C ALA A 266 -16.45 -16.36 19.08
N MET A 267 -16.12 -16.86 20.27
CA MET A 267 -15.62 -16.04 21.38
C MET A 267 -14.31 -15.32 21.00
N VAL A 268 -13.36 -16.03 20.38
CA VAL A 268 -12.11 -15.44 19.89
C VAL A 268 -12.37 -14.40 18.81
N MET A 269 -13.28 -14.66 17.86
CA MET A 269 -13.68 -13.71 16.81
C MET A 269 -14.32 -12.44 17.38
N ILE A 270 -15.20 -12.57 18.39
CA ILE A 270 -15.79 -11.41 19.07
C ILE A 270 -14.70 -10.62 19.81
N ASN A 271 -13.80 -11.30 20.53
CA ASN A 271 -12.67 -10.65 21.19
C ASN A 271 -11.74 -9.94 20.21
N LEU A 272 -11.55 -10.50 19.01
CA LEU A 272 -10.82 -9.84 17.92
C LEU A 272 -11.55 -8.55 17.51
N PHE A 273 -12.84 -8.62 17.20
CA PHE A 273 -13.62 -7.44 16.80
C PHE A 273 -13.60 -6.34 17.87
N VAL A 274 -13.87 -6.71 19.13
CA VAL A 274 -13.80 -5.79 20.28
C VAL A 274 -12.40 -5.20 20.41
N GLY A 275 -11.35 -6.02 20.27
CA GLY A 275 -9.96 -5.56 20.26
C GLY A 275 -9.69 -4.49 19.22
N VAL A 276 -10.08 -4.70 17.96
CA VAL A 276 -9.92 -3.69 16.89
C VAL A 276 -10.62 -2.40 17.26
N MET A 277 -11.89 -2.52 17.65
CA MET A 277 -12.71 -1.35 17.94
C MET A 277 -12.13 -0.54 19.09
N VAL A 278 -11.76 -1.21 20.19
CA VAL A 278 -11.20 -0.55 21.38
C VAL A 278 -9.88 0.13 21.04
N THR A 279 -8.98 -0.52 20.30
CA THR A 279 -7.73 0.10 19.85
C THR A 279 -7.98 1.28 18.93
N SER A 280 -8.92 1.17 17.98
CA SER A 280 -9.23 2.30 17.08
C SER A 280 -9.84 3.49 17.81
N LEU A 281 -10.71 3.24 18.80
CA LEU A 281 -11.32 4.29 19.62
C LEU A 281 -10.30 4.92 20.57
N SER A 282 -9.42 4.12 21.16
CA SER A 282 -8.38 4.63 22.06
C SER A 282 -7.34 5.46 21.31
N GLU A 283 -6.93 5.04 20.11
CA GLU A 283 -6.06 5.83 19.23
C GLU A 283 -6.72 7.14 18.80
N ALA A 284 -8.01 7.09 18.40
CA ALA A 284 -8.75 8.29 18.02
C ALA A 284 -8.93 9.28 19.19
N GLN A 285 -9.20 8.77 20.40
CA GLN A 285 -9.28 9.60 21.60
C GLN A 285 -7.92 10.20 21.99
N ALA A 286 -6.84 9.41 21.91
CA ALA A 286 -5.49 9.89 22.18
C ALA A 286 -5.08 11.01 21.21
N GLU A 287 -5.40 10.87 19.92
CA GLU A 287 -5.14 11.92 18.93
C GLU A 287 -5.99 13.18 19.21
N ALA A 288 -7.26 13.02 19.59
CA ALA A 288 -8.12 14.15 19.94
C ALA A 288 -7.64 14.89 21.20
N ILE A 289 -7.18 14.18 22.23
CA ILE A 289 -6.60 14.77 23.44
C ILE A 289 -5.30 15.52 23.10
N LYS A 290 -4.42 14.90 22.31
CA LYS A 290 -3.17 15.54 21.88
C LYS A 290 -3.44 16.85 21.13
N ARG A 291 -4.40 16.84 20.18
CA ARG A 291 -4.77 18.06 19.46
C ARG A 291 -5.29 19.17 20.38
N LYS A 292 -6.03 18.83 21.43
CA LYS A 292 -6.48 19.82 22.42
C LYS A 292 -5.29 20.40 23.19
N LEU A 293 -4.37 19.55 23.66
CA LEU A 293 -3.15 20.00 24.33
C LEU A 293 -2.28 20.91 23.44
N ASP A 294 -2.11 20.54 22.16
CA ASP A 294 -1.36 21.35 21.19
C ASP A 294 -2.03 22.73 20.97
N ILE A 295 -3.38 22.79 21.00
CA ILE A 295 -4.13 24.07 20.91
C ILE A 295 -3.93 24.88 22.18
N ASP A 296 -4.09 24.27 23.36
CA ASP A 296 -3.92 24.95 24.66
C ASP A 296 -2.49 25.52 24.81
N GLU A 297 -1.46 24.80 24.33
CA GLU A 297 -0.08 25.28 24.32
C GLU A 297 0.14 26.48 23.38
N VAL A 298 -0.54 26.51 22.23
CA VAL A 298 -0.48 27.65 21.30
C VAL A 298 -1.18 28.86 21.91
N GLU A 299 -2.36 28.68 22.49
CA GLU A 299 -3.09 29.75 23.19
C GLU A 299 -2.28 30.33 24.35
N GLU A 300 -1.59 29.50 25.14
CA GLU A 300 -0.71 29.97 26.22
C GLU A 300 0.49 30.79 25.69
N ARG A 301 1.10 30.37 24.56
CA ARG A 301 2.19 31.12 23.93
C ARG A 301 1.72 32.44 23.36
N GLU A 302 0.55 32.49 22.73
CA GLU A 302 -0.04 33.73 22.22
C GLU A 302 -0.33 34.71 23.36
N ALA A 303 -0.90 34.25 24.47
CA ALA A 303 -1.15 35.09 25.64
C ALA A 303 0.13 35.70 26.23
N LYS A 304 1.21 34.91 26.37
CA LYS A 304 2.51 35.40 26.85
C LYS A 304 3.15 36.41 25.89
N LEU A 305 2.99 36.19 24.57
CA LEU A 305 3.50 37.11 23.56
C LEU A 305 2.76 38.45 23.61
N GLU A 306 1.42 38.43 23.74
CA GLU A 306 0.62 39.65 23.90
C GLU A 306 1.03 40.44 25.14
N GLU A 307 1.27 39.78 26.27
CA GLU A 307 1.73 40.42 27.50
C GLU A 307 3.11 41.06 27.32
N ALA A 308 4.05 40.38 26.67
CA ALA A 308 5.38 40.91 26.38
C ALA A 308 5.34 42.12 25.44
N VAL A 309 4.47 42.10 24.41
CA VAL A 309 4.27 43.23 23.49
C VAL A 309 3.71 44.44 24.24
N ARG A 310 2.67 44.25 25.07
CA ARG A 310 2.11 45.32 25.90
C ARG A 310 3.14 45.93 26.85
N SER A 311 3.97 45.08 27.47
CA SER A 311 5.06 45.55 28.34
C SER A 311 6.07 46.40 27.56
N LEU A 312 6.49 45.96 26.38
CA LEU A 312 7.42 46.69 25.52
C LEU A 312 6.84 48.05 25.06
N GLU A 313 5.56 48.07 24.66
CA GLU A 313 4.86 49.32 24.31
C GLU A 313 4.86 50.32 25.47
N SER A 314 4.63 49.83 26.69
CA SER A 314 4.64 50.69 27.89
C SER A 314 6.03 51.29 28.16
N GLN A 315 7.11 50.50 28.01
CA GLN A 315 8.49 50.99 28.14
C GLN A 315 8.85 52.00 27.04
N PHE A 316 8.40 51.80 25.80
CA PHE A 316 8.62 52.75 24.71
C PHE A 316 7.92 54.09 24.95
N GLN A 317 6.69 54.07 25.48
CA GLN A 317 5.94 55.27 25.86
C GLN A 317 6.67 56.05 26.96
N GLU A 318 7.15 55.36 27.99
CA GLU A 318 7.89 55.97 29.10
C GLU A 318 9.22 56.57 28.63
N LEU A 319 9.98 55.84 27.80
CA LEU A 319 11.24 56.33 27.23
C LEU A 319 11.03 57.58 26.36
N LYS A 320 9.97 57.61 25.53
CA LYS A 320 9.61 58.79 24.74
C LYS A 320 9.37 60.00 25.64
N LYS A 321 8.62 59.82 26.73
CA LYS A 321 8.33 60.88 27.69
C LYS A 321 9.61 61.44 28.33
N LEU A 322 10.53 60.56 28.75
CA LEU A 322 11.83 60.97 29.31
C LEU A 322 12.68 61.75 28.31
N ILE A 323 12.66 61.38 27.02
CA ILE A 323 13.37 62.09 25.97
C ILE A 323 12.78 63.50 25.75
N GLU A 324 11.46 63.65 25.80
CA GLU A 324 10.80 64.95 25.70
C GLU A 324 11.11 65.84 26.90
N GLU A 325 11.05 65.31 28.13
CA GLU A 325 11.41 66.04 29.35
C GLU A 325 12.87 66.52 29.32
N ARG A 326 13.79 65.68 28.84
CA ARG A 326 15.21 66.03 28.71
C ARG A 326 15.50 67.04 27.60
N LYS A 327 14.66 67.13 26.56
CA LYS A 327 14.75 68.17 25.51
C LYS A 327 14.19 69.52 25.96
N ALA A 328 13.30 69.52 26.97
CA ALA A 328 12.68 70.73 27.50
C ALA A 328 13.52 71.42 28.60
N THR A 329 14.61 70.78 29.04
CA THR A 329 15.58 71.30 30.03
C THR A 329 16.86 71.74 29.31
#